data_AF-A0A8J7GUN8-F1
#
_entry.id   AF-A0A8J7GUN8-F1
#
_cell.length_a   1.000
_cell.length_b   1.000
_cell.length_c   1.000
_cell.angle_alpha   90.00
_cell.angle_beta   90.00
_cell.angle_gamma   90.00
#
_symmetry.space_group_name_H-M   'P 1'
#
loop_
_entity.id
_entity.type
_entity.pdbx_description
1 polymer ?
#
loop_
_entity_poly.entity_id
_entity_poly.type
_entity_poly.pdbx_seq_one_letter_code
_entity_poly.pdbx_strand_id
1 'polypeptide(L)' 'MADDVDIASQNEEAFRQHLITNHREQQLPVNGHCYNCEEPTEGNFCCKECREDWEKRKYFNSQRRIE' A
#
# COMPACT_ATOMS: atom_id res chain seq x y z
N MET A 1 34.04 -4.47 19.29
CA MET A 1 32.95 -4.89 20.19
C MET A 1 31.74 -4.15 19.68
N ALA A 2 30.71 -4.84 19.22
CA ALA A 2 29.45 -4.18 18.89
C ALA A 2 28.82 -3.71 20.20
N ASP A 3 28.34 -2.47 20.25
CA ASP A 3 27.56 -1.99 21.39
C ASP A 3 26.07 -2.32 21.23
N ASP A 4 25.26 -1.91 22.19
CA ASP A 4 23.82 -2.19 22.19
C ASP A 4 23.11 -1.51 21.01
N VAL A 5 23.63 -0.38 20.52
CA VAL A 5 23.07 0.35 19.37
C VAL A 5 23.39 -0.38 18.08
N ASP A 6 24.63 -0.87 17.93
CA ASP A 6 25.06 -1.68 16.80
C ASP A 6 24.19 -2.95 16.67
N ILE A 7 23.95 -3.64 17.79
CA ILE A 7 23.12 -4.86 17.84
C ILE A 7 21.66 -4.53 17.49
N ALA A 8 21.11 -3.44 18.03
CA ALA A 8 19.75 -3.01 17.73
C ALA A 8 19.58 -2.70 16.23
N SER A 9 20.54 -1.99 15.63
CA SER A 9 20.52 -1.64 14.21
C SER A 9 20.59 -2.88 13.31
N GLN A 10 21.46 -3.84 13.63
CA GLN A 10 21.56 -5.10 12.89
C GLN A 10 20.27 -5.92 12.95
N ASN A 11 19.63 -5.96 14.13
CA ASN A 11 18.37 -6.67 14.31
C ASN A 11 17.24 -6.01 13.51
N GLU A 12 17.16 -4.68 13.50
CA GLU A 12 16.17 -3.94 12.71
C GLU A 12 16.34 -4.22 11.21
N GLU A 13 17.57 -4.17 10.72
CA GLU A 13 17.88 -4.42 9.31
C GLU A 13 17.54 -5.85 8.90
N ALA A 14 17.93 -6.83 9.71
CA ALA A 14 17.61 -8.24 9.47
C ALA A 14 16.09 -8.48 9.45
N PHE A 15 15.36 -7.87 10.38
CA PHE A 15 13.90 -7.98 10.44
C PHE A 15 13.22 -7.34 9.22
N ARG A 16 13.66 -6.14 8.83
CA ARG A 16 13.15 -5.45 7.64
C ARG A 16 13.41 -6.27 6.39
N GLN A 17 14.62 -6.80 6.22
CA GLN A 17 14.98 -7.61 5.07
C GLN A 17 14.18 -8.90 4.99
N HIS A 18 13.92 -9.55 6.14
CA HIS A 18 13.07 -10.72 6.23
C HIS A 18 11.63 -10.42 5.79
N LEU A 19 11.05 -9.29 6.23
CA LEU A 19 9.69 -8.90 5.83
C LEU A 19 9.59 -8.60 4.34
N ILE A 20 10.56 -7.88 3.76
CA ILE A 20 10.59 -7.59 2.32
C ILE A 20 10.70 -8.90 1.53
N THR A 21 11.61 -9.78 1.92
CA THR A 21 11.86 -11.05 1.21
C THR A 21 10.65 -11.98 1.23
N ASN A 22 9.93 -12.04 2.35
CA ASN A 22 8.77 -12.91 2.51
C ASN A 22 7.45 -12.25 2.13
N HIS A 23 7.45 -10.99 1.73
CA HIS A 23 6.25 -10.32 1.27
C HIS A 23 5.72 -11.01 0.00
N ARG A 24 4.48 -11.49 0.06
CA ARG A 24 3.75 -12.01 -1.09
C ARG A 24 2.64 -11.04 -1.41
N GLU A 25 2.77 -10.33 -2.53
CA GLU A 25 1.70 -9.49 -3.05
C GLU A 25 0.51 -10.38 -3.41
N GLN A 26 -0.63 -10.13 -2.79
CA GLN A 26 -1.89 -10.66 -3.27
C GLN A 26 -2.31 -9.82 -4.47
N GLN A 27 -2.06 -10.35 -5.67
CA GLN A 27 -2.54 -9.74 -6.90
C GLN A 27 -4.07 -9.82 -6.93
N LEU A 28 -4.72 -8.66 -7.07
CA LEU A 28 -6.15 -8.61 -7.33
C LEU A 28 -6.44 -9.27 -8.70
N PRO A 29 -7.48 -10.11 -8.81
CA PRO A 29 -7.81 -10.74 -10.09
C PRO A 29 -8.25 -9.69 -11.13
N VAL A 30 -7.83 -9.86 -12.38
CA VAL A 30 -8.36 -9.09 -13.50
C VAL A 30 -9.74 -9.66 -13.85
N ASN A 31 -10.80 -8.98 -13.44
CA ASN A 31 -12.19 -9.38 -13.73
C ASN A 31 -12.82 -8.53 -14.87
N GLY A 32 -12.05 -7.61 -15.46
CA GLY A 32 -12.48 -6.71 -16.54
C GLY A 32 -13.41 -5.57 -16.11
N HIS A 33 -13.64 -5.38 -14.80
CA HIS A 33 -14.57 -4.38 -14.27
C HIS A 33 -13.95 -3.62 -13.09
N CYS A 34 -14.35 -2.36 -12.95
CA CYS A 34 -13.94 -1.53 -11.82
C CYS A 34 -14.48 -2.12 -10.51
N TYR A 35 -13.61 -2.30 -9.51
CA TYR A 35 -14.01 -2.79 -8.18
C TYR A 35 -14.93 -1.86 -7.39
N ASN A 36 -15.11 -0.61 -7.83
CA ASN A 36 -15.96 0.38 -7.14
C ASN A 36 -17.28 0.67 -7.86
N CYS A 37 -17.27 0.83 -9.19
CA CYS A 37 -18.46 1.20 -9.97
C CYS A 37 -18.91 0.12 -10.97
N GLU A 38 -18.19 -1.00 -11.05
CA GLU A 38 -18.47 -2.12 -11.97
C GLU A 38 -18.41 -1.78 -13.47
N GLU A 39 -17.97 -0.58 -13.84
CA GLU A 39 -17.76 -0.23 -15.25
C GLU A 39 -16.60 -1.01 -15.87
N PRO A 40 -16.65 -1.31 -17.18
CA PRO A 40 -15.56 -2.00 -17.87
C PRO A 40 -14.20 -1.31 -17.67
N THR A 41 -13.16 -2.08 -17.36
CA THR A 41 -11.81 -1.56 -17.15
C THR A 41 -10.75 -2.55 -17.63
N GLU A 42 -9.64 -2.01 -18.14
CA GLU A 42 -8.53 -2.79 -18.68
C GLU A 42 -7.59 -3.35 -17.59
N GLY A 43 -7.70 -2.85 -16.35
CA GLY A 43 -6.78 -3.18 -15.25
C GLY A 43 -7.33 -4.18 -14.23
N ASN A 44 -6.48 -4.54 -13.25
CA ASN A 44 -6.82 -5.37 -12.08
C ASN A 44 -7.35 -4.57 -10.88
N PHE A 45 -7.75 -3.31 -11.08
CA PHE A 45 -8.19 -2.40 -10.02
C PHE A 45 -9.36 -1.50 -10.51
N CYS A 46 -9.57 -0.36 -9.86
CA CYS A 46 -10.55 0.64 -10.24
C CYS A 46 -10.21 1.32 -11.58
N CYS A 47 -11.25 1.74 -12.30
CA CYS A 47 -11.14 2.64 -13.43
C CYS A 47 -10.51 3.99 -13.02
N LYS A 48 -10.05 4.75 -14.02
CA LYS A 48 -9.35 6.03 -13.82
C LYS A 48 -10.15 6.99 -12.93
N GLU A 49 -11.42 7.21 -13.21
CA GLU A 49 -12.28 8.15 -12.48
C GLU A 49 -12.42 7.75 -11.00
N CYS A 50 -12.69 6.47 -10.72
CA CYS A 50 -12.81 5.98 -9.35
C CYS A 50 -11.49 6.07 -8.56
N ARG A 51 -10.34 5.90 -9.24
CA ARG A 51 -9.02 6.09 -8.62
C ARG A 51 -8.81 7.55 -8.23
N GLU A 52 -9.08 8.48 -9.13
CA GLU A 52 -8.92 9.93 -8.87
C GLU A 52 -9.84 10.41 -7.75
N ASP A 53 -11.07 9.92 -7.70
CA ASP A 53 -12.01 10.23 -6.62
C ASP A 53 -11.53 9.71 -5.26
N TRP A 54 -10.98 8.50 -5.22
CA TRP A 54 -10.38 7.96 -4.00
C TRP A 54 -9.18 8.78 -3.53
N GLU A 55 -8.29 9.19 -4.44
CA GLU A 55 -7.12 10.03 -4.13
C GLU A 55 -7.55 11.39 -3.56
N LYS A 56 -8.55 12.04 -4.16
CA LYS A 56 -9.14 13.28 -3.64
C LYS A 56 -9.69 13.10 -2.23
N ARG A 57 -10.49 12.04 -1.99
CA ARG A 57 -11.05 11.74 -0.66
C ARG A 57 -9.94 11.52 0.37
N LYS A 58 -8.89 10.77 0.01
CA LYS A 58 -7.73 10.54 0.88
C LYS A 58 -7.00 11.84 1.22
N TYR A 59 -6.79 12.70 0.23
CA TYR A 59 -6.20 14.02 0.44
C TYR A 59 -7.05 14.87 1.39
N PHE A 60 -8.36 15.01 1.15
CA PHE A 60 -9.22 15.78 2.04
C PHE A 60 -9.25 15.22 3.47
N ASN A 61 -9.28 13.89 3.61
CA ASN A 61 -9.24 13.24 4.93
C ASN A 61 -7.91 13.50 5.66
N SER A 62 -6.77 13.54 4.96
CA SER A 62 -5.49 13.85 5.59
C SER A 62 -5.36 15.32 6.02
N GLN A 63 -6.12 16.22 5.39
CA GLN A 63 -6.18 17.64 5.75
C GLN A 63 -7.14 17.93 6.91
N ARG A 64 -8.01 16.99 7.29
CA ARG A 64 -8.90 17.17 8.45
C ARG A 64 -8.05 17.19 9.72
N ARG A 65 -7.88 18.39 10.32
CA ARG A 65 -7.38 18.51 11.69
C ARG A 65 -8.29 17.69 12.59
N ILE A 66 -7.69 16.77 13.33
CA ILE A 66 -8.33 16.13 14.49
C ILE A 66 -8.40 17.25 15.53
N GLU A 67 -9.61 17.74 15.81
CA GLU A 67 -9.89 18.61 16.96
C GLU A 67 -10.02 17.78 18.24
#